data_AF-A0AAN8FM68-F1
#
_entry.id   AF-A0AAN8FM68-F1
#
_cell.length_a   1.000
_cell.length_b   1.000
_cell.length_c   1.000
_cell.angle_alpha   90.00
_cell.angle_beta   90.00
_cell.angle_gamma   90.00
#
_symmetry.space_group_name_H-M   'P 1'
#
loop_
_entity.id
_entity.type
_entity.pdbx_description
1 polymer ?
#
loop_
_entity_poly.entity_id
_entity_poly.type
_entity_poly.pdbx_seq_one_letter_code
_entity_poly.pdbx_strand_id
1 'polypeptide(L)'
;MLIEKLLRKLHSCTARSERLHDQQLLCEELSAVVCQLQLKGEHVDKGFPQKQLMGKFAVSVQRAVLRQKKQMFCEDWNTSLLLSTITEHINSEMNIVHQVEEKKG
;
A
#
# COMPACT_ATOMS: atom_id res chain seq x y z
N MET A 1 9.40 2.78 -23.37
CA MET A 1 8.04 2.21 -23.54
C MET A 1 7.09 2.65 -22.41
N LEU A 2 5.77 2.44 -22.53
CA LEU A 2 4.78 2.81 -21.50
C LEU A 2 4.98 2.02 -20.19
N ILE A 3 5.40 0.76 -20.28
CA ILE A 3 5.70 -0.11 -19.13
C ILE A 3 6.86 0.46 -18.29
N GLU A 4 7.95 0.89 -18.92
CA GLU A 4 9.06 1.55 -18.22
C GLU A 4 8.64 2.84 -17.52
N LYS A 5 7.68 3.60 -18.07
CA LYS A 5 7.13 4.78 -17.40
C LYS A 5 6.36 4.39 -16.14
N LEU A 6 5.57 3.33 -16.20
CA LEU A 6 4.85 2.81 -15.03
C LEU A 6 5.80 2.24 -13.97
N LEU A 7 6.84 1.51 -14.37
CA LEU A 7 7.87 1.04 -13.45
C LEU A 7 8.61 2.22 -12.80
N ARG A 8 9.01 3.24 -13.57
CA ARG A 8 9.61 4.46 -13.00
C ARG A 8 8.67 5.14 -12.01
N LYS A 9 7.38 5.23 -12.34
CA LYS A 9 6.36 5.78 -11.45
C LYS A 9 6.25 4.97 -10.15
N LEU A 10 6.19 3.64 -10.25
CA LEU A 10 6.18 2.74 -9.10
C LEU A 10 7.40 2.96 -8.19
N HIS A 11 8.58 3.19 -8.79
CA HIS A 11 9.80 3.50 -8.04
C HIS A 11 9.76 4.89 -7.39
N SER A 12 9.25 5.91 -8.08
CA SER A 12 9.29 7.31 -7.61
C SER A 12 8.17 7.69 -6.65
N CYS A 13 7.05 6.95 -6.62
CA CYS A 13 5.94 7.24 -5.71
C CYS A 13 6.39 7.16 -4.24
N THR A 14 6.11 8.23 -3.49
CA THR A 14 6.36 8.33 -2.06
C THR A 14 5.23 9.13 -1.41
N ALA A 15 4.94 8.82 -0.14
CA ALA A 15 3.98 9.62 0.61
C ALA A 15 4.55 11.02 0.86
N ARG A 16 3.67 12.03 0.94
CA ARG A 16 4.06 13.41 1.25
C ARG A 16 4.46 13.58 2.72
N SER A 17 3.86 12.80 3.61
CA SER A 17 4.16 12.74 5.03
C SER A 17 3.73 11.39 5.63
N GLU A 18 3.97 11.21 6.93
CA GLU A 18 3.50 10.03 7.68
C GLU A 18 2.02 10.09 8.07
N ARG A 19 1.29 11.19 7.74
CA ARG A 19 -0.14 11.34 8.04
C ARG A 19 -0.97 10.30 7.28
N LEU A 20 -2.00 9.75 7.94
CA LEU A 20 -2.85 8.69 7.37
C LEU A 20 -3.42 9.06 6.00
N HIS A 21 -3.88 10.30 5.81
CA HIS A 21 -4.36 10.79 4.52
C HIS A 21 -3.29 10.72 3.41
N ASP A 22 -2.04 11.11 3.71
CA ASP A 22 -0.96 11.07 2.71
C ASP A 22 -0.51 9.63 2.42
N GLN A 23 -0.64 8.73 3.42
CA GLN A 23 -0.42 7.29 3.24
C GLN A 23 -1.51 6.66 2.36
N GLN A 24 -2.77 7.10 2.52
CA GLN A 24 -3.89 6.66 1.69
C GLN A 24 -3.68 7.05 0.23
N LEU A 25 -3.37 8.31 -0.04
CA LEU A 25 -3.09 8.80 -1.40
C LEU A 25 -1.94 8.04 -2.07
N LEU A 26 -0.86 7.75 -1.32
CA LEU A 26 0.22 6.90 -1.81
C LEU A 26 -0.31 5.50 -2.19
N CYS A 27 -1.14 4.89 -1.33
CA CYS A 27 -1.68 3.55 -1.57
C CYS A 27 -2.57 3.49 -2.82
N GLU A 28 -3.42 4.50 -3.01
CA GLU A 28 -4.26 4.64 -4.20
C GLU A 28 -3.41 4.78 -5.47
N GLU A 29 -2.38 5.62 -5.43
CA GLU A 29 -1.50 5.82 -6.57
C GLU A 29 -0.72 4.55 -6.93
N LEU A 30 -0.16 3.86 -5.92
CA LEU A 30 0.55 2.59 -6.13
C LEU A 30 -0.40 1.52 -6.67
N SER A 31 -1.62 1.42 -6.15
CA SER A 31 -2.65 0.47 -6.63
C SER A 31 -3.02 0.72 -8.08
N ALA A 32 -3.19 1.98 -8.47
CA ALA A 32 -3.46 2.35 -9.86
C ALA A 32 -2.30 1.95 -10.80
N VAL A 33 -1.05 2.16 -10.38
CA VAL A 33 0.13 1.77 -11.16
C VAL A 33 0.26 0.25 -11.29
N VAL A 34 0.09 -0.49 -10.19
CA VAL A 34 0.12 -1.96 -10.18
C VAL A 34 -0.96 -2.54 -11.09
N CYS A 35 -2.19 -2.02 -11.00
CA CYS A 35 -3.28 -2.44 -11.87
C CYS A 35 -2.95 -2.20 -13.36
N GLN A 36 -2.38 -1.04 -13.71
CA GLN A 36 -1.99 -0.74 -15.09
C GLN A 36 -0.85 -1.64 -15.60
N LEU A 37 0.09 -2.03 -14.74
CA LEU A 37 1.14 -3.00 -15.08
C LEU A 37 0.53 -4.39 -15.34
N GLN A 38 -0.36 -4.86 -14.46
CA GLN A 38 -1.04 -6.15 -14.61
C GLN A 38 -1.89 -6.21 -15.89
N LEU A 39 -2.66 -5.15 -16.20
CA LEU A 39 -3.44 -5.04 -17.43
C LEU A 39 -2.58 -5.08 -18.70
N LYS A 40 -1.27 -4.82 -18.59
CA LYS A 40 -0.30 -4.89 -19.69
C LYS A 40 0.46 -6.21 -19.75
N GLY A 41 0.10 -7.18 -18.90
CA GLY A 41 0.75 -8.50 -18.84
C GLY A 41 2.02 -8.53 -17.99
N GLU A 42 2.32 -7.46 -17.23
CA GLU A 42 3.50 -7.43 -16.36
C GLU A 42 3.25 -8.15 -15.04
N HIS A 43 4.15 -9.06 -14.69
CA HIS A 43 4.17 -9.72 -13.39
C HIS A 43 4.86 -8.83 -12.36
N VAL A 44 4.09 -7.96 -11.70
CA VAL A 44 4.62 -7.02 -10.70
C VAL A 44 5.39 -7.74 -9.59
N ASP A 45 4.93 -8.89 -9.12
CA ASP A 45 5.63 -9.68 -8.10
C ASP A 45 6.98 -10.24 -8.56
N LYS A 46 7.22 -10.38 -9.86
CA LYS A 46 8.52 -10.81 -10.43
C LYS A 46 9.47 -9.63 -10.65
N GLY A 47 8.93 -8.46 -11.00
CA GLY A 47 9.71 -7.28 -11.37
C GLY A 47 9.96 -6.28 -10.23
N PHE A 48 9.11 -6.27 -9.20
CA PHE A 48 9.18 -5.28 -8.12
C PHE A 48 9.09 -5.95 -6.74
N PRO A 49 10.13 -5.89 -5.91
CA PRO A 49 10.11 -6.53 -4.60
C PRO A 49 9.05 -5.90 -3.67
N GLN A 50 8.17 -6.73 -3.12
CA GLN A 50 7.16 -6.30 -2.13
C GLN A 50 7.77 -5.54 -0.94
N LYS A 51 9.01 -5.87 -0.54
CA LYS A 51 9.76 -5.15 0.49
C LYS A 51 10.03 -3.69 0.13
N GLN A 52 10.31 -3.39 -1.14
CA GLN A 52 10.50 -2.02 -1.60
C GLN A 52 9.18 -1.25 -1.59
N LEU A 53 8.06 -1.91 -1.93
CA LEU A 53 6.73 -1.31 -1.84
C LEU A 53 6.38 -0.96 -0.39
N MET A 54 6.59 -1.91 0.53
CA MET A 54 6.37 -1.71 1.95
C MET A 54 7.21 -0.56 2.51
N GLY A 55 8.46 -0.43 2.08
CA GLY A 55 9.37 0.63 2.53
C GLY A 55 8.91 2.06 2.20
N LYS A 56 7.89 2.24 1.36
CA LYS A 56 7.34 3.55 0.99
C LYS A 56 6.34 4.10 2.02
N PHE A 57 5.81 3.24 2.88
CA PHE A 57 4.80 3.60 3.87
C PHE A 57 5.44 3.95 5.21
N ALA A 58 4.71 4.66 6.07
CA ALA A 58 5.13 4.96 7.42
C ALA A 58 5.40 3.68 8.24
N VAL A 59 6.32 3.75 9.20
CA VAL A 59 6.72 2.59 10.02
C VAL A 59 5.53 1.99 10.78
N SER A 60 4.56 2.82 11.20
CA SER A 60 3.32 2.36 11.83
C SER A 60 2.53 1.42 10.91
N VAL A 61 2.27 1.85 9.67
CA VAL A 61 1.58 1.08 8.64
C VAL A 61 2.35 -0.20 8.31
N GLN A 62 3.67 -0.10 8.12
CA GLN A 62 4.52 -1.26 7.84
C GLN A 62 4.40 -2.33 8.95
N ARG A 63 4.49 -1.91 10.21
CA ARG A 63 4.41 -2.83 11.36
C ARG A 63 3.06 -3.50 11.46
N ALA A 64 1.96 -2.76 11.26
CA ALA A 64 0.61 -3.31 11.33
C ALA A 64 0.39 -4.38 10.25
N VAL A 65 0.75 -4.08 9.00
CA VAL A 65 0.57 -5.01 7.87
C VAL A 65 1.46 -6.25 8.01
N LEU A 66 2.70 -6.10 8.50
CA LEU A 66 3.56 -7.26 8.77
C LEU A 66 3.01 -8.16 9.89
N ARG A 67 2.33 -7.59 10.89
CA ARG A 67 1.63 -8.38 11.92
C ARG A 67 0.45 -9.14 11.33
N GLN A 68 -0.37 -8.48 10.51
CA GLN A 68 -1.51 -9.12 9.84
C GLN A 68 -1.04 -10.24 8.91
N LYS A 69 0.00 -10.01 8.10
CA LYS A 69 0.60 -11.02 7.23
C LYS A 69 1.04 -12.27 8.00
N LYS A 70 1.63 -12.11 9.19
CA LYS A 70 2.04 -13.24 10.05
C LYS A 70 0.85 -14.04 10.59
N GLN A 71 -0.30 -13.40 10.77
CA GLN A 71 -1.51 -14.03 11.29
C GLN A 71 -2.35 -14.70 10.19
N MET A 72 -2.24 -14.24 8.96
CA MET A 72 -3.16 -14.61 7.87
C MET A 72 -2.91 -15.99 7.25
N PHE A 73 -1.78 -16.67 7.54
CA PHE A 73 -1.37 -17.96 6.94
C PHE A 73 -1.78 -18.11 5.46
N CYS A 74 -1.55 -17.06 4.66
CA CYS A 74 -1.98 -17.01 3.26
C CYS A 74 -0.82 -17.41 2.34
N GLU A 75 -0.99 -18.52 1.62
CA GLU A 75 0.00 -19.01 0.66
C GLU A 75 0.08 -18.12 -0.60
N ASP A 76 -1.02 -17.45 -0.96
CA ASP A 76 -1.13 -16.62 -2.17
C ASP A 76 -0.77 -15.14 -1.96
N TRP A 77 0.14 -14.86 -1.02
CA TRP A 77 0.55 -13.48 -0.72
C TRP A 77 1.24 -12.80 -1.91
N ASN A 78 0.54 -11.86 -2.54
CA ASN A 78 1.00 -11.13 -3.71
C ASN A 78 0.92 -9.59 -3.50
N THR A 79 1.38 -8.83 -4.49
CA THR A 79 1.44 -7.37 -4.43
C THR A 79 0.05 -6.73 -4.35
N SER A 80 -0.95 -7.30 -5.02
CA SER A 80 -2.33 -6.83 -4.93
C SER A 80 -2.89 -7.01 -3.52
N LEU A 81 -2.67 -8.17 -2.91
CA LEU A 81 -3.08 -8.46 -1.52
C LEU A 81 -2.35 -7.54 -0.53
N LEU A 82 -1.06 -7.31 -0.72
CA LEU A 82 -0.31 -6.35 0.10
C LEU A 82 -0.95 -4.95 0.07
N LEU A 83 -1.29 -4.45 -1.11
CA LEU A 83 -1.89 -3.11 -1.26
C LEU A 83 -3.32 -3.05 -0.71
N SER A 84 -4.12 -4.11 -0.86
CA SER A 84 -5.45 -4.15 -0.25
C SER A 84 -5.36 -4.18 1.28
N THR A 85 -4.46 -4.99 1.84
CA THR A 85 -4.22 -5.04 3.30
C THR A 85 -3.76 -3.69 3.86
N ILE A 86 -2.88 -2.97 3.15
CA ILE A 86 -2.47 -1.61 3.53
C ILE A 86 -3.68 -0.66 3.50
N THR A 87 -4.50 -0.74 2.45
CA THR A 87 -5.69 0.11 2.29
C THR A 87 -6.70 -0.11 3.41
N GLU A 88 -7.01 -1.36 3.72
CA GLU A 88 -7.92 -1.73 4.82
C GLU A 88 -7.40 -1.22 6.16
N HIS A 89 -6.09 -1.38 6.43
CA HIS A 89 -5.49 -0.87 7.65
C HIS A 89 -5.59 0.65 7.75
N ILE A 90 -5.21 1.40 6.72
CA ILE A 90 -5.27 2.87 6.73
C ILE A 90 -6.72 3.36 6.93
N ASN A 91 -7.68 2.76 6.24
CA ASN A 91 -9.10 3.09 6.40
C ASN A 91 -9.62 2.81 7.81
N SER A 92 -9.21 1.68 8.41
CA SER A 92 -9.54 1.35 9.79
C SER A 92 -8.98 2.39 10.77
N GLU A 93 -7.71 2.76 10.62
CA GLU A 93 -7.09 3.79 11.49
C GLU A 93 -7.77 5.15 11.35
N MET A 94 -8.13 5.57 10.14
CA MET A 94 -8.86 6.83 9.93
C MET A 94 -10.24 6.81 10.61
N ASN A 95 -10.97 5.70 10.51
CA ASN A 95 -12.25 5.53 11.21
C ASN A 95 -12.09 5.58 12.73
N ILE A 96 -11.03 4.97 13.28
CA ILE A 96 -10.73 5.00 14.71
C ILE A 96 -10.42 6.43 15.17
N VAL A 97 -9.57 7.15 14.44
CA VAL A 97 -9.23 8.55 14.75
C VAL A 97 -10.49 9.41 14.79
N HIS A 98 -11.35 9.28 13.78
CA HIS A 98 -12.61 10.01 13.72
C HIS A 98 -13.50 9.74 14.94
N GLN A 99 -13.73 8.46 15.29
CA GLN A 99 -14.53 8.10 16.47
C GLN A 99 -13.94 8.57 17.79
N VAL A 100 -12.62 8.63 17.90
CA VAL A 100 -11.93 9.12 19.12
C VAL A 100 -12.07 10.64 19.24
N GLU A 101 -12.07 11.38 18.13
CA GLU A 101 -12.30 12.82 18.10
C GLU A 101 -13.76 13.16 18.45
N GLU A 102 -14.72 12.43 17.90
CA GLU A 102 -16.15 12.62 18.22
C GLU A 102 -16.48 12.38 19.69
N LYS A 103 -15.81 11.42 20.35
CA LYS A 103 -16.00 11.15 21.79
C LYS A 103 -15.38 12.21 22.71
N LYS A 104 -14.57 13.12 22.18
CA LYS A 104 -13.88 14.17 22.95
C LYS A 104 -14.56 15.55 22.84
N GLY A 105 -15.56 15.70 21.97
CA GLY A 105 -16.41 16.88 21.85
C GLY A 105 -17.69 16.74 22.66
#